data_AF-A0A1C5DMM4-F1
#
_entry.id   AF-A0A1C5DMM4-F1
#
_cell.length_a   1.000
_cell.length_b   1.000
_cell.length_c   1.000
_cell.angle_alpha   90.00
_cell.angle_beta   90.00
_cell.angle_gamma   90.00
#
_symmetry.space_group_name_H-M   'P 1'
#
loop_
_entity.id
_entity.type
_entity.pdbx_description
1 polymer ?
#
loop_
_entity_poly.entity_id
_entity_poly.type
_entity_poly.pdbx_seq_one_letter_code
_entity_poly.pdbx_strand_id
1 'polypeptide(L)' 'MDTGTSDLLIQGYTADDESTVECHALSPAKAPIPPTETVIRIPKRMVPIIRKACDELDGVQ' A
#
# COMPACT_ATOMS: atom_id res chain seq x y z
N MET A 1 1.21 -3.00 -14.26
CA MET A 1 2.19 -3.43 -15.28
C MET A 1 3.30 -4.10 -14.50
N ASP A 2 3.60 -5.37 -14.77
CA ASP A 2 4.80 -6.03 -14.24
C ASP A 2 5.97 -5.57 -15.11
N THR A 3 6.60 -4.48 -14.69
CA THR A 3 7.88 -4.05 -15.22
C THR A 3 8.93 -4.89 -14.50
N GLY A 4 9.96 -5.39 -15.20
CA GLY A 4 10.98 -6.32 -14.65
C GLY A 4 11.85 -5.80 -13.49
N THR A 5 11.32 -4.86 -12.70
CA THR A 5 11.85 -4.27 -11.48
C THR A 5 11.34 -4.97 -10.21
N SER A 6 10.57 -6.07 -10.33
CA SER A 6 9.89 -6.74 -9.20
C SER A 6 8.89 -5.84 -8.46
N ASP A 7 8.49 -4.73 -9.08
CA ASP A 7 7.56 -3.76 -8.48
C ASP A 7 6.12 -4.03 -8.91
N LEU A 8 5.20 -3.99 -7.95
CA LEU A 8 3.77 -4.02 -8.22
C LEU A 8 3.22 -2.60 -8.36
N LEU A 9 2.96 -2.17 -9.60
CA LEU A 9 2.32 -0.88 -9.86
C LEU A 9 0.79 -0.97 -9.77
N ILE A 10 0.19 -0.22 -8.84
CA ILE A 10 -1.26 -0.14 -8.62
C ILE A 10 -1.74 1.28 -8.92
N GLN A 11 -2.69 1.42 -9.85
CA GLN A 11 -3.41 2.68 -10.05
C GLN A 11 -4.47 2.82 -8.95
N GLY A 12 -4.39 3.92 -8.19
CA GLY A 12 -5.31 4.24 -7.10
C GLY A 12 -5.57 5.74 -7.02
N TYR A 13 -6.35 6.15 -6.02
CA TYR A 13 -6.55 7.57 -5.71
C TYR A 13 -5.53 8.01 -4.69
N THR A 14 -5.03 9.24 -4.81
CA THR A 14 -4.26 9.88 -3.74
C THR A 14 -5.15 10.00 -2.50
N ALA A 15 -4.62 9.65 -1.33
CA ALA A 15 -5.33 9.85 -0.07
C ALA A 15 -5.47 11.34 0.26
N ASP A 16 -6.52 11.70 1.01
CA ASP A 16 -6.63 13.03 1.62
C ASP A 16 -5.62 13.19 2.77
N ASP A 17 -5.41 14.43 3.20
CA ASP A 17 -4.44 14.78 4.24
C ASP A 17 -4.74 14.07 5.57
N GLU A 18 -6.02 13.95 5.94
CA GLU A 18 -6.45 13.29 7.17
C GLU A 18 -6.06 11.80 7.17
N SER A 19 -6.43 11.08 6.11
CA SER A 19 -6.06 9.66 5.96
C SER A 19 -4.55 9.48 5.89
N THR A 20 -3.83 10.42 5.26
CA THR A 20 -2.37 10.38 5.15
C THR A 20 -1.71 10.53 6.51
N VAL A 21 -2.17 11.46 7.34
CA VAL A 21 -1.68 11.68 8.71
C VAL A 21 -1.97 10.46 9.59
N GLU A 22 -3.16 9.87 9.49
CA GLU A 22 -3.51 8.67 10.25
C GLU A 22 -2.61 7.49 9.87
N CYS A 23 -2.43 7.22 8.57
CA CYS A 23 -1.53 6.18 8.09
C CYS A 23 -0.08 6.41 8.55
N HIS A 24 0.40 7.66 8.51
CA HIS A 24 1.73 8.01 9.00
C HIS A 24 1.87 7.76 10.51
N ALA A 25 0.86 8.11 11.32
CA ALA A 25 0.87 7.88 12.77
C ALA A 25 0.92 6.38 13.15
N LEU A 26 0.33 5.53 12.32
CA LEU A 26 0.35 4.07 12.50
C LEU A 26 1.63 3.41 11.94
N SER A 27 2.46 4.15 11.21
CA SER A 27 3.68 3.60 10.62
C SER A 27 4.73 3.31 11.69
N PRO A 28 5.30 2.09 11.73
CA PRO A 28 6.37 1.75 12.67
C PRO A 28 7.68 2.49 12.38
N ALA A 29 7.85 3.04 11.18
CA ALA A 29 9.09 3.66 10.74
C ALA A 29 9.38 5.02 11.43
N LYS A 30 8.39 5.63 12.10
CA LYS A 30 8.50 6.93 12.84
C LYS A 30 9.18 8.07 12.06
N ALA A 31 9.30 7.94 10.74
CA ALA A 31 9.98 8.86 9.84
C ALA A 31 8.97 9.35 8.78
N PRO A 32 9.13 10.59 8.27
CA PRO A 32 8.28 11.11 7.22
C PRO A 32 8.31 10.21 5.99
N ILE A 33 7.19 10.15 5.27
CA ILE A 33 7.07 9.42 4.00
C ILE A 33 8.11 10.00 3.03
N PRO A 34 9.00 9.16 2.45
CA PRO A 34 9.95 9.61 1.43
C PRO A 34 9.25 10.29 0.24
N PRO A 35 9.91 11.22 -0.48
CA PRO A 35 9.31 11.91 -1.63
C PRO A 35 8.83 10.99 -2.76
N THR A 36 9.38 9.76 -2.83
CA THR A 36 9.05 8.74 -3.82
C THR A 36 7.91 7.82 -3.39
N GLU A 37 7.41 7.96 -2.15
CA GLU A 37 6.35 7.14 -1.58
C GLU A 37 5.10 7.97 -1.31
N THR A 38 3.93 7.33 -1.27
CA THR A 38 2.67 8.02 -0.98
C THR A 38 1.63 7.05 -0.40
N VAL A 39 0.62 7.61 0.26
CA VAL A 39 -0.55 6.85 0.70
C VAL A 39 -1.55 6.79 -0.45
N ILE A 40 -1.80 5.58 -0.94
CA ILE A 40 -2.78 5.29 -2.00
C ILE A 40 -4.05 4.71 -1.40
N ARG A 41 -5.19 5.34 -1.71
CA ARG A 41 -6.52 4.85 -1.34
C ARG A 41 -6.92 3.70 -2.25
N ILE A 42 -6.98 2.51 -1.66
CA ILE A 42 -7.44 1.29 -2.33
C ILE A 42 -8.97 1.17 -2.23
N PRO A 43 -9.69 1.03 -3.36
CA PRO A 43 -11.13 0.79 -3.32
C PRO A 43 -11.50 -0.53 -2.64
N LYS A 44 -12.60 -0.53 -1.89
CA LYS A 44 -13.06 -1.69 -1.09
C LYS A 44 -13.11 -3.01 -1.88
N ARG A 45 -13.52 -2.98 -3.16
CA ARG A 45 -13.59 -4.18 -4.02
C ARG A 45 -12.22 -4.84 -4.27
N MET A 46 -11.12 -4.10 -4.13
CA MET A 46 -9.76 -4.59 -4.34
C MET A 46 -9.14 -5.16 -3.06
N VAL A 47 -9.66 -4.80 -1.88
CA VAL A 47 -9.13 -5.26 -0.59
C VAL A 47 -9.09 -6.79 -0.47
N PRO A 48 -10.14 -7.57 -0.86
CA PRO A 48 -10.07 -9.02 -0.82
C PRO A 48 -9.01 -9.61 -1.75
N ILE A 49 -8.77 -8.98 -2.90
CA ILE A 49 -7.79 -9.44 -3.89
C ILE A 49 -6.37 -9.27 -3.33
N ILE A 50 -6.08 -8.10 -2.77
CA ILE A 50 -4.77 -7.81 -2.16
C ILE A 50 -4.52 -8.71 -0.96
N ARG A 51 -5.52 -8.87 -0.07
CA ARG A 51 -5.39 -9.77 1.09
C ARG A 51 -5.08 -11.19 0.67
N LYS A 52 -5.83 -11.73 -0.31
CA LYS A 52 -5.58 -13.06 -0.83
C LYS A 52 -4.15 -13.20 -1.38
N ALA A 53 -3.66 -12.20 -2.12
CA ALA A 53 -2.30 -12.21 -2.63
C ALA A 53 -1.25 -12.20 -1.50
N CYS A 54 -1.46 -11.39 -0.45
CA CYS A 54 -0.60 -11.42 0.74
C CYS A 54 -0.67 -12.77 1.46
N ASP A 55 -1.86 -13.32 1.70
CA ASP A 55 -2.05 -14.61 2.38
C ASP A 55 -1.40 -15.77 1.61
N GLU A 56 -1.38 -15.72 0.27
CA GLU A 56 -0.68 -16.71 -0.58
C GLU A 56 0.85 -16.57 -0.51
N LEU A 57 1.37 -15.35 -0.33
CA LEU A 57 2.81 -15.08 -0.16
C LEU A 57 3.31 -15.37 1.26
N ASP A 58 2.49 -15.06 2.26
CA ASP A 58 2.71 -15.36 3.68
C ASP A 58 2.48 -16.85 4.01
N GLY A 59 2.40 -17.70 2.99
CA GLY A 59 2.29 -19.15 3.12
C GLY A 59 3.19 -19.68 4.22
N VAL A 60 2.53 -20.10 5.30
CA VAL A 60 3.02 -20.87 6.45
C VAL A 60 4.37 -21.54 6.17
N GLN A 61 5.43 -21.02 6.79
CA GLN A 61 6.66 -21.76 7.06
C GLN A 61 6.71 -22.11 8.54
#